data_AF-A0A9X6SCZ8-F1
#
_entry.id   AF-A0A9X6SCZ8-F1
#
_cell.length_a   1.000
_cell.length_b   1.000
_cell.length_c   1.000
_cell.angle_alpha   90.00
_cell.angle_beta   90.00
_cell.angle_gamma   90.00
#
_symmetry.space_group_name_H-M   'P 1'
#
loop_
_entity.id
_entity.type
_entity.pdbx_description
1 polymer ?
#
loop_
_entity_poly.entity_id
_entity_poly.type
_entity_poly.pdbx_seq_one_letter_code
_entity_poly.pdbx_strand_id
1 'polypeptide(L)'
;MNKCPNCGSDIKEGAKFCTSCGYQLVQGNVNNTVNTTNTANTDRARQTADADKMKEVSMNYWNWLVTSWKHPFKVETGEKYSGLVTLAIESIFFALSVMILVRKIAGAFVESSNSIMSLFSGGSSSSTSNPVGFNVFLVFFLASFVAVLAIIGAVLLIEKGFSDSNKEYLDLVNEVAHKTSSLVLLNAVLFVYSFIVSNASVNSVVLIDVILGLISMIWVIGILSVAFELEETKLDNIYVGLVIYIAHMIIVSIAGWIVVNHYASMLTDVISELIGAI
;
A
#
# COMPACT_ATOMS: atom_id res chain seq x y z
N MET A 1 49.03 -6.75 -67.56
CA MET A 1 47.77 -7.47 -67.29
C MET A 1 47.68 -7.68 -65.79
N ASN A 2 46.71 -7.04 -65.13
CA ASN A 2 46.53 -7.14 -63.68
C ASN A 2 45.53 -8.26 -63.37
N LYS A 3 45.92 -9.24 -62.52
CA LYS A 3 45.09 -10.39 -62.13
C LYS A 3 44.41 -10.12 -60.77
N CYS A 4 43.18 -10.61 -60.59
CA CYS A 4 42.47 -10.48 -59.32
C CYS A 4 43.13 -11.34 -58.23
N PRO A 5 43.46 -10.77 -57.05
CA PRO A 5 44.10 -11.55 -55.99
C PRO A 5 43.21 -12.64 -55.40
N ASN A 6 41.88 -12.50 -55.51
CA ASN A 6 40.95 -13.48 -54.94
C ASN A 6 40.66 -14.67 -55.87
N CYS A 7 40.58 -14.46 -57.19
CA CYS A 7 40.17 -15.53 -58.13
C CYS A 7 41.07 -15.71 -59.36
N GLY A 8 42.09 -14.87 -59.55
CA GLY A 8 43.05 -15.01 -60.66
C GLY A 8 42.51 -14.63 -62.05
N SER A 9 41.31 -14.05 -62.17
CA SER A 9 40.80 -13.55 -63.45
C SER A 9 41.50 -12.25 -63.86
N ASP A 10 41.56 -11.97 -65.16
CA ASP A 10 42.13 -10.72 -65.67
C ASP A 10 41.22 -9.52 -65.39
N ILE A 11 41.81 -8.44 -64.89
CA ILE A 11 41.13 -7.20 -64.55
C ILE A 11 41.49 -6.13 -65.59
N LYS A 12 40.46 -5.40 -66.07
CA LYS A 12 40.66 -4.21 -66.91
C LYS A 12 41.27 -3.07 -66.10
N GLU A 13 42.20 -2.31 -66.69
CA GLU A 13 42.84 -1.17 -66.02
C GLU A 13 41.80 -0.15 -65.52
N GLY A 14 41.91 0.24 -64.25
CA GLY A 14 40.99 1.18 -63.59
C GLY A 14 39.70 0.58 -62.99
N ALA A 15 39.48 -0.74 -63.06
CA ALA A 15 38.29 -1.36 -62.48
C ALA A 15 38.31 -1.33 -60.94
N LYS A 16 37.23 -0.82 -60.32
CA LYS A 16 37.09 -0.73 -58.86
C LYS A 16 36.71 -2.06 -58.19
N PHE A 17 36.16 -3.00 -58.98
CA PHE A 17 35.73 -4.32 -58.55
C PHE A 17 36.04 -5.35 -59.64
N CYS A 18 36.29 -6.60 -59.24
CA CYS A 18 36.43 -7.73 -60.15
C CYS A 18 35.06 -8.13 -60.72
N THR A 19 34.88 -8.06 -62.03
CA THR A 19 33.61 -8.43 -62.68
C THR A 19 33.32 -9.93 -62.65
N SER A 20 34.32 -10.77 -62.37
CA SER A 20 34.15 -12.23 -62.35
C SER A 20 33.74 -12.78 -60.98
N CYS A 21 34.20 -12.18 -59.88
CA CYS A 21 33.91 -12.67 -58.52
C CYS A 21 33.40 -11.59 -57.55
N GLY A 22 33.31 -10.33 -57.98
CA GLY A 22 32.81 -9.23 -57.16
C GLY A 22 33.82 -8.62 -56.18
N TYR A 23 35.07 -9.08 -56.13
CA TYR A 23 36.09 -8.58 -55.20
C TYR A 23 36.40 -7.08 -55.42
N GLN A 24 36.32 -6.26 -54.38
CA GLN A 24 36.60 -4.82 -54.44
C GLN A 24 38.10 -4.53 -54.39
N LEU A 25 38.62 -3.85 -55.42
CA LEU A 25 40.06 -3.63 -55.64
C LEU A 25 40.55 -2.27 -55.14
N VAL A 26 39.66 -1.42 -54.64
CA VAL A 26 39.99 -0.09 -54.09
C VAL A 26 39.79 -0.12 -52.58
N GLN A 27 40.89 -0.21 -51.84
CA GLN A 27 40.92 0.03 -50.39
C GLN A 27 41.26 1.50 -50.12
N GLY A 28 40.28 2.27 -49.66
CA GLY A 28 40.45 3.58 -49.06
C GLY A 28 39.75 3.60 -47.69
N ASN A 29 40.54 3.64 -46.62
CA ASN A 29 40.21 3.67 -45.18
C ASN A 29 38.74 3.86 -44.78
N VAL A 30 38.13 2.78 -44.26
CA VAL A 30 37.09 2.84 -43.23
C VAL A 30 37.38 1.73 -42.23
N ASN A 31 38.02 2.07 -41.10
CA ASN A 31 37.89 1.26 -39.91
C ASN A 31 36.59 1.67 -39.23
N ASN A 32 35.71 0.68 -39.11
CA ASN A 32 34.28 0.79 -38.90
C ASN A 32 33.87 1.37 -37.54
N THR A 33 32.97 2.35 -37.62
CA THR A 33 31.72 2.52 -36.86
C THR A 33 31.57 1.67 -35.59
N VAL A 34 31.79 2.32 -34.46
CA VAL A 34 31.29 1.93 -33.14
C VAL A 34 29.77 2.07 -33.09
N ASN A 35 29.11 0.97 -32.71
CA ASN A 35 27.83 0.84 -31.99
C ASN A 35 26.78 1.96 -32.13
N THR A 36 25.74 1.75 -32.94
CA THR A 36 24.41 2.35 -32.68
C THR A 36 23.29 1.48 -33.26
N THR A 37 23.05 0.30 -32.67
CA THR A 37 21.78 -0.44 -32.80
C THR A 37 21.80 -1.65 -31.86
N ASN A 38 21.67 -1.44 -30.55
CA ASN A 38 21.34 -2.52 -29.59
C ASN A 38 20.73 -2.03 -28.26
N THR A 39 20.26 -0.78 -28.17
CA THR A 39 19.66 -0.26 -26.92
C THR A 39 18.14 -0.36 -26.94
N ALA A 40 17.48 -0.14 -28.10
CA ALA A 40 16.02 -0.09 -28.19
C ALA A 40 15.31 -1.46 -28.03
N ASN A 41 15.93 -2.58 -28.43
CA ASN A 41 15.30 -3.91 -28.30
C ASN A 41 15.45 -4.50 -26.90
N THR A 42 16.53 -4.14 -26.19
CA THR A 42 16.81 -4.61 -24.84
C THR A 42 15.91 -3.91 -23.82
N ASP A 43 15.63 -2.61 -24.01
CA ASP A 43 14.72 -1.84 -23.16
C ASP A 43 13.26 -2.28 -23.35
N ARG A 44 12.83 -2.60 -24.57
CA ARG A 44 11.47 -3.06 -24.85
C ARG A 44 11.21 -4.47 -24.31
N ALA A 45 12.18 -5.39 -24.45
CA ALA A 45 12.10 -6.73 -23.89
C ALA A 45 12.17 -6.74 -22.35
N ARG A 46 12.93 -5.82 -21.76
CA ARG A 46 12.99 -5.61 -20.30
C ARG A 46 11.70 -4.98 -19.76
N GLN A 47 11.15 -3.98 -20.45
CA GLN A 47 9.85 -3.38 -20.10
C GLN A 47 8.70 -4.37 -20.18
N THR A 48 8.68 -5.26 -21.19
CA THR A 48 7.65 -6.31 -21.27
C THR A 48 7.83 -7.37 -20.17
N ALA A 49 9.05 -7.79 -19.88
CA ALA A 49 9.32 -8.74 -18.80
C ALA A 49 9.01 -8.17 -17.40
N ASP A 50 9.24 -6.88 -17.18
CA ASP A 50 8.90 -6.21 -15.93
C ASP A 50 7.39 -6.00 -15.80
N ALA A 51 6.68 -5.69 -16.90
CA ALA A 51 5.22 -5.60 -16.92
C ALA A 51 4.54 -6.95 -16.65
N ASP A 52 5.05 -8.04 -17.22
CA ASP A 52 4.51 -9.39 -17.01
C ASP A 52 4.70 -9.84 -15.54
N LYS A 53 5.85 -9.54 -14.93
CA LYS A 53 6.09 -9.79 -13.50
C LYS A 53 5.18 -8.97 -12.59
N MET A 54 4.99 -7.67 -12.89
CA MET A 54 4.07 -6.83 -12.11
C MET A 54 2.63 -7.34 -12.20
N LYS A 55 2.22 -7.80 -13.39
CA LYS A 55 0.91 -8.40 -13.60
C LYS A 55 0.75 -9.69 -12.80
N GLU A 56 1.76 -10.56 -12.80
CA GLU A 56 1.75 -11.81 -12.02
C GLU A 56 1.63 -11.53 -10.52
N VAL A 57 2.47 -10.64 -9.97
CA VAL A 57 2.41 -10.25 -8.55
C VAL A 57 1.05 -9.64 -8.19
N SER A 58 0.53 -8.75 -9.02
CA SER A 58 -0.78 -8.13 -8.80
C SER A 58 -1.93 -9.14 -8.86
N MET A 59 -1.87 -10.11 -9.78
CA MET A 59 -2.89 -11.16 -9.91
C MET A 59 -2.83 -12.14 -8.74
N ASN A 60 -1.62 -12.51 -8.29
CA ASN A 60 -1.42 -13.38 -7.13
C ASN A 60 -1.96 -12.71 -5.85
N TYR A 61 -1.62 -11.43 -5.64
CA TYR A 61 -2.17 -10.64 -4.54
C TYR A 61 -3.70 -10.52 -4.62
N TRP A 62 -4.25 -10.22 -5.80
CA TRP A 62 -5.69 -10.09 -5.99
C TRP A 62 -6.42 -11.41 -5.72
N ASN A 63 -5.88 -12.53 -6.20
CA ASN A 63 -6.43 -13.85 -5.94
C ASN A 63 -6.41 -14.17 -4.44
N TRP A 64 -5.29 -13.93 -3.77
CA TRP A 64 -5.18 -14.08 -2.32
C TRP A 64 -6.23 -13.25 -1.59
N LEU A 65 -6.36 -11.95 -1.91
CA LEU A 65 -7.31 -11.04 -1.26
C LEU A 65 -8.77 -11.47 -1.46
N VAL A 66 -9.15 -11.86 -2.67
CA VAL A 66 -10.50 -12.33 -2.98
C VAL A 66 -10.79 -13.66 -2.28
N THR A 67 -9.81 -14.55 -2.17
CA THR A 67 -9.93 -15.78 -1.38
C THR A 67 -10.14 -15.46 0.09
N SER A 68 -9.38 -14.51 0.65
CA SER A 68 -9.55 -14.06 2.04
C SER A 68 -10.95 -13.54 2.34
N TRP A 69 -11.55 -12.82 1.40
CA TRP A 69 -12.94 -12.35 1.53
C TRP A 69 -13.97 -13.49 1.51
N LYS A 70 -13.73 -14.54 0.72
CA LYS A 70 -14.65 -15.68 0.63
C LYS A 70 -14.49 -16.66 1.79
N HIS A 71 -13.26 -16.82 2.28
CA HIS A 71 -12.89 -17.83 3.27
C HIS A 71 -11.92 -17.27 4.32
N PRO A 72 -12.35 -16.35 5.20
CA PRO A 72 -11.46 -15.63 6.10
C PRO A 72 -10.67 -16.53 7.06
N PHE A 73 -11.27 -17.62 7.56
CA PHE A 73 -10.64 -18.58 8.47
C PHE A 73 -9.84 -19.69 7.78
N LYS A 74 -9.85 -19.78 6.44
CA LYS A 74 -9.03 -20.76 5.71
C LYS A 74 -7.80 -20.06 5.15
N VAL A 75 -6.77 -19.93 5.98
CA VAL A 75 -5.56 -19.19 5.64
C VAL A 75 -4.78 -19.97 4.58
N GLU A 76 -4.76 -19.44 3.36
CA GLU A 76 -3.93 -19.97 2.28
C GLU A 76 -2.56 -19.30 2.29
N THR A 77 -1.51 -20.06 1.95
CA THR A 77 -0.15 -19.55 1.82
C THR A 77 -0.07 -18.61 0.61
N GLY A 78 -0.20 -17.31 0.87
CA GLY A 78 0.06 -16.26 -0.11
C GLY A 78 1.55 -15.95 -0.28
N GLU A 79 1.84 -14.96 -1.12
CA GLU A 79 3.16 -14.35 -1.19
C GLU A 79 3.58 -13.78 0.18
N LYS A 80 4.90 -13.77 0.44
CA LYS A 80 5.48 -13.44 1.75
C LYS A 80 4.98 -12.13 2.38
N TYR A 81 4.63 -11.14 1.56
CA TYR A 81 4.26 -9.80 2.01
C TYR A 81 2.79 -9.42 1.75
N SER A 82 1.94 -10.36 1.31
CA SER A 82 0.53 -10.06 0.99
C SER A 82 -0.21 -9.40 2.15
N GLY A 83 -0.05 -9.93 3.37
CA GLY A 83 -0.69 -9.38 4.55
C GLY A 83 -0.18 -7.99 4.91
N LEU A 84 1.14 -7.77 4.83
CA LEU A 84 1.73 -6.45 5.10
C LEU A 84 1.18 -5.37 4.13
N VAL A 85 1.06 -5.73 2.84
CA VAL A 85 0.48 -4.85 1.81
C VAL A 85 -0.99 -4.56 2.12
N THR A 86 -1.78 -5.56 2.49
CA THR A 86 -3.20 -5.38 2.86
C THR A 86 -3.36 -4.46 4.07
N LEU A 87 -2.60 -4.68 5.15
CA LEU A 87 -2.65 -3.82 6.35
C LEU A 87 -2.22 -2.37 6.04
N ALA A 88 -1.25 -2.18 5.14
CA ALA A 88 -0.86 -0.85 4.67
C ALA A 88 -2.00 -0.17 3.89
N ILE A 89 -2.66 -0.91 2.98
CA ILE A 89 -3.82 -0.40 2.23
C ILE A 89 -4.96 -0.01 3.16
N GLU A 90 -5.30 -0.85 4.14
CA GLU A 90 -6.31 -0.57 5.16
C GLU A 90 -5.98 0.71 5.94
N SER A 91 -4.73 0.82 6.39
CA SER A 91 -4.24 1.99 7.14
C SER A 91 -4.30 3.28 6.30
N ILE A 92 -3.98 3.19 5.00
CA ILE A 92 -4.07 4.31 4.06
C ILE A 92 -5.53 4.76 3.89
N PHE A 93 -6.45 3.83 3.61
CA PHE A 93 -7.87 4.17 3.44
C PHE A 93 -8.46 4.79 4.72
N PHE A 94 -8.12 4.24 5.88
CA PHE A 94 -8.53 4.78 7.17
C PHE A 94 -8.01 6.20 7.37
N ALA A 95 -6.70 6.43 7.18
CA ALA A 95 -6.08 7.73 7.37
C ALA A 95 -6.61 8.79 6.39
N LEU A 96 -6.88 8.41 5.13
CA LEU A 96 -7.49 9.30 4.15
C LEU A 96 -8.93 9.67 4.56
N SER A 97 -9.70 8.70 5.06
CA SER A 97 -11.06 8.95 5.56
C SER A 97 -11.04 9.96 6.72
N VAL A 98 -10.18 9.73 7.70
CA VAL A 98 -10.01 10.63 8.85
C VAL A 98 -9.59 12.02 8.41
N MET A 99 -8.62 12.16 7.50
CA MET A 99 -8.20 13.46 6.99
C MET A 99 -9.38 14.25 6.40
N ILE A 100 -10.25 13.60 5.61
CA ILE A 100 -11.42 14.25 5.01
C ILE A 100 -12.43 14.65 6.09
N LEU A 101 -12.70 13.78 7.06
CA LEU A 101 -13.64 14.04 8.15
C LEU A 101 -13.16 15.17 9.06
N VAL A 102 -11.90 15.15 9.48
CA VAL A 102 -11.29 16.20 10.30
C VAL A 102 -11.29 17.53 9.55
N ARG A 103 -11.02 17.55 8.24
CA ARG A 103 -11.15 18.75 7.40
C ARG A 103 -12.57 19.29 7.35
N LYS A 104 -13.59 18.42 7.30
CA LYS A 104 -14.99 18.84 7.27
C LYS A 104 -15.42 19.42 8.62
N ILE A 105 -14.99 18.81 9.72
CA ILE A 105 -15.20 19.35 11.07
C ILE A 105 -14.51 20.70 11.19
N ALA A 106 -13.21 20.80 10.90
CA ALA A 106 -12.45 22.05 10.96
C ALA A 106 -12.95 23.14 9.98
N GLY A 107 -13.36 22.74 8.77
CA GLY A 107 -13.84 23.65 7.73
C GLY A 107 -15.26 24.15 7.97
N ALA A 108 -16.09 23.41 8.71
CA ALA A 108 -17.38 23.92 9.21
C ALA A 108 -17.18 25.14 10.13
N PHE A 109 -16.02 25.27 10.78
CA PHE A 109 -15.66 26.41 11.61
C PHE A 109 -15.04 27.60 10.83
N VAL A 110 -14.59 27.41 9.58
CA VAL A 110 -13.84 28.44 8.81
C VAL A 110 -14.64 29.04 7.63
N GLU A 111 -15.95 28.77 7.53
CA GLU A 111 -16.81 29.14 6.39
C GLU A 111 -16.37 28.54 5.04
N SER A 112 -17.19 27.60 4.57
CA SER A 112 -17.56 27.36 3.17
C SER A 112 -16.50 27.67 2.09
N SER A 113 -15.85 26.63 1.56
CA SER A 113 -15.22 26.74 0.25
C SER A 113 -15.26 25.43 -0.52
N ASN A 114 -16.11 25.41 -1.54
CA ASN A 114 -16.12 24.43 -2.61
C ASN A 114 -14.75 24.40 -3.31
N SER A 115 -14.09 23.24 -3.37
CA SER A 115 -13.42 22.80 -4.61
C SER A 115 -12.74 21.45 -4.43
N ILE A 116 -13.44 20.41 -4.90
CA ILE A 116 -12.88 19.10 -5.28
C ILE A 116 -11.74 19.27 -6.33
N MET A 117 -11.63 20.44 -6.97
CA MET A 117 -10.60 20.82 -7.95
C MET A 117 -9.22 21.17 -7.35
N SER A 118 -9.14 21.57 -6.06
CA SER A 118 -7.85 21.88 -5.40
C SER A 118 -7.05 20.63 -5.03
N LEU A 119 -7.69 19.45 -5.07
CA LEU A 119 -7.08 18.16 -4.74
C LEU A 119 -6.19 17.59 -5.86
N PHE A 120 -6.36 18.05 -7.11
CA PHE A 120 -5.68 17.50 -8.29
C PHE A 120 -4.90 18.52 -9.11
N SER A 121 -5.02 19.81 -8.82
CA SER A 121 -4.26 20.85 -9.52
C SER A 121 -2.95 21.15 -8.77
N GLY A 122 -1.83 20.72 -9.34
CA GLY A 122 -0.48 21.14 -8.94
C GLY A 122 -0.18 22.61 -9.29
N GLY A 123 -1.12 23.50 -8.99
CA GLY A 123 -1.04 24.93 -9.27
C GLY A 123 -0.60 25.69 -8.04
N SER A 124 0.61 26.23 -8.10
CA SER A 124 1.13 27.22 -7.16
C SER A 124 0.27 28.49 -7.19
N SER A 125 -0.60 28.68 -6.19
CA SER A 125 -1.21 29.99 -5.94
C SER A 125 -1.52 30.19 -4.45
N SER A 126 -0.63 30.99 -3.83
CA SER A 126 -0.85 31.85 -2.66
C SER A 126 -1.67 31.32 -1.49
N SER A 127 -0.94 30.85 -0.46
CA SER A 127 -1.14 31.25 0.95
C SER A 127 -2.58 31.42 1.44
N THR A 128 -3.43 30.41 1.23
CA THR A 128 -4.40 30.01 2.25
C THR A 128 -3.85 28.74 2.87
N SER A 129 -3.34 28.88 4.09
CA SER A 129 -2.89 27.77 4.93
C SER A 129 -4.06 26.80 5.11
N ASN A 130 -4.09 25.71 4.34
CA ASN A 130 -4.95 24.56 4.62
C ASN A 130 -4.53 24.02 6.00
N PRO A 131 -5.23 24.33 7.11
CA PRO A 131 -4.67 24.12 8.44
C PRO A 131 -4.63 22.62 8.79
N VAL A 132 -5.48 21.84 8.13
CA VAL A 132 -5.65 20.40 8.35
C VAL A 132 -5.02 19.65 7.16
N GLY A 133 -3.70 19.76 7.05
CA GLY A 133 -2.91 19.36 5.88
C GLY A 133 -2.65 17.85 5.72
N PHE A 134 -1.70 17.52 4.84
CA PHE A 134 -1.11 16.18 4.66
C PHE A 134 -0.57 15.56 5.97
N ASN A 135 -0.26 16.41 6.96
CA ASN A 135 0.17 15.98 8.29
C ASN A 135 -0.88 15.08 9.00
N VAL A 136 -2.17 15.38 8.89
CA VAL A 136 -3.23 14.53 9.49
C VAL A 136 -3.21 13.14 8.88
N PHE A 137 -3.13 13.06 7.56
CA PHE A 137 -2.97 11.78 6.88
C PHE A 137 -1.73 11.02 7.39
N LEU A 138 -0.56 11.66 7.45
CA LEU A 138 0.68 11.01 7.88
C LEU A 138 0.62 10.51 9.33
N VAL A 139 0.12 11.33 10.26
CA VAL A 139 0.04 10.98 11.68
C VAL A 139 -0.90 9.80 11.88
N PHE A 140 -2.09 9.84 11.28
CA PHE A 140 -3.05 8.74 11.42
C PHE A 140 -2.61 7.48 10.69
N PHE A 141 -1.99 7.59 9.51
CA PHE A 141 -1.42 6.45 8.78
C PHE A 141 -0.32 5.77 9.59
N LEU A 142 0.64 6.55 10.11
CA LEU A 142 1.74 6.00 10.88
C LEU A 142 1.26 5.43 12.21
N ALA A 143 0.36 6.13 12.92
CA ALA A 143 -0.19 5.66 14.18
C ALA A 143 -0.97 4.35 14.01
N SER A 144 -1.83 4.24 13.00
CA SER A 144 -2.61 3.03 12.75
C SER A 144 -1.73 1.88 12.26
N PHE A 145 -0.86 2.12 11.27
CA PHE A 145 -0.01 1.08 10.70
C PHE A 145 0.99 0.52 11.74
N VAL A 146 1.63 1.39 12.52
CA VAL A 146 2.55 0.95 13.59
C VAL A 146 1.79 0.24 14.71
N ALA A 147 0.61 0.72 15.10
CA ALA A 147 -0.20 0.06 16.14
C ALA A 147 -0.60 -1.35 15.71
N VAL A 148 -1.06 -1.53 14.47
CA VAL A 148 -1.41 -2.83 13.89
C VAL A 148 -0.23 -3.80 13.91
N LEU A 149 0.95 -3.35 13.47
CA LEU A 149 2.17 -4.18 13.49
C LEU A 149 2.63 -4.51 14.91
N ALA A 150 2.49 -3.57 15.85
CA ALA A 150 2.79 -3.77 17.26
C ALA A 150 1.83 -4.76 17.92
N ILE A 151 0.54 -4.72 17.58
CA ILE A 151 -0.47 -5.68 18.07
C ILE A 151 -0.10 -7.08 17.60
N ILE A 152 0.19 -7.28 16.30
CA ILE A 152 0.59 -8.58 15.77
C ILE A 152 1.90 -9.06 16.42
N GLY A 153 2.83 -8.14 16.68
CA GLY A 153 4.07 -8.46 17.41
C GLY A 153 3.80 -8.91 18.84
N ALA A 154 2.88 -8.25 19.56
CA ALA A 154 2.47 -8.66 20.90
C ALA A 154 1.79 -10.04 20.87
N VAL A 155 0.92 -10.31 19.89
CA VAL A 155 0.30 -11.63 19.70
C VAL A 155 1.37 -12.70 19.53
N LEU A 156 2.40 -12.47 18.69
CA LEU A 156 3.50 -13.42 18.50
C LEU A 156 4.27 -13.71 19.80
N LEU A 157 4.56 -12.68 20.59
CA LEU A 157 5.25 -12.83 21.88
C LEU A 157 4.40 -13.63 22.87
N ILE A 158 3.08 -13.41 22.87
CA ILE A 158 2.13 -14.16 23.71
C ILE A 158 2.05 -15.61 23.23
N GLU A 159 1.89 -15.87 21.93
CA GLU A 159 1.90 -17.23 21.37
C GLU A 159 3.16 -17.99 21.79
N LYS A 160 4.35 -17.40 21.63
CA LYS A 160 5.62 -18.03 22.00
C LYS A 160 5.80 -18.19 23.52
N GLY A 161 5.17 -17.34 24.33
CA GLY A 161 5.20 -17.47 25.78
C GLY A 161 4.34 -18.63 26.30
N PHE A 162 3.17 -18.80 25.70
CA PHE A 162 2.13 -19.72 26.16
C PHE A 162 1.99 -21.01 25.35
N SER A 163 2.59 -21.11 24.17
CA SER A 163 2.57 -22.28 23.29
C SER A 163 3.94 -22.50 22.64
N ASP A 164 4.22 -23.71 22.18
CA ASP A 164 5.46 -24.06 21.45
C ASP A 164 5.38 -23.65 19.97
N SER A 165 4.74 -22.52 19.68
CA SER A 165 4.53 -21.98 18.34
C SER A 165 5.85 -21.61 17.66
N ASN A 166 6.10 -22.21 16.49
CA ASN A 166 7.25 -21.89 15.64
C ASN A 166 6.93 -20.84 14.55
N LYS A 167 5.78 -20.15 14.64
CA LYS A 167 5.38 -19.17 13.63
C LYS A 167 6.41 -18.03 13.53
N GLU A 168 6.74 -17.64 12.30
CA GLU A 168 7.48 -16.41 12.04
C GLU A 168 6.56 -15.19 12.10
N TYR A 169 7.12 -14.01 12.33
CA TYR A 169 6.34 -12.77 12.42
C TYR A 169 5.54 -12.49 11.14
N LEU A 170 6.14 -12.69 9.97
CA LEU A 170 5.47 -12.42 8.70
C LEU A 170 4.37 -13.44 8.38
N ASP A 171 4.51 -14.68 8.84
CA ASP A 171 3.46 -15.69 8.69
C ASP A 171 2.24 -15.29 9.52
N LEU A 172 2.46 -14.83 10.76
CA LEU A 172 1.39 -14.32 11.61
C LEU A 172 0.76 -13.04 11.03
N VAL A 173 1.55 -12.13 10.45
CA VAL A 173 1.03 -10.95 9.75
C VAL A 173 0.12 -11.36 8.59
N ASN A 174 0.52 -12.35 7.79
CA ASN A 174 -0.30 -12.86 6.69
C ASN A 174 -1.56 -13.56 7.20
N GLU A 175 -1.45 -14.33 8.29
CA GLU A 175 -2.59 -15.01 8.91
C GLU A 175 -3.65 -14.01 9.41
N VAL A 176 -3.22 -13.02 10.19
CA VAL A 176 -4.11 -11.97 10.74
C VAL A 176 -4.71 -11.16 9.60
N ALA A 177 -3.91 -10.70 8.64
CA ALA A 177 -4.39 -9.91 7.51
C ALA A 177 -5.36 -10.69 6.62
N HIS A 178 -5.17 -12.00 6.45
CA HIS A 178 -6.12 -12.86 5.73
C HIS A 178 -7.48 -12.85 6.43
N LYS A 179 -7.47 -13.09 7.75
CA LYS A 179 -8.67 -13.14 8.59
C LYS A 179 -9.40 -11.78 8.67
N THR A 180 -8.67 -10.67 8.64
CA THR A 180 -9.24 -9.31 8.72
C THR A 180 -9.38 -8.60 7.37
N SER A 181 -9.03 -9.24 6.25
CA SER A 181 -9.00 -8.63 4.90
C SER A 181 -10.31 -7.96 4.45
N SER A 182 -11.45 -8.34 5.02
CA SER A 182 -12.76 -7.69 4.78
C SER A 182 -12.79 -6.24 5.25
N LEU A 183 -11.86 -5.82 6.12
CA LEU A 183 -11.68 -4.44 6.54
C LEU A 183 -11.29 -3.51 5.39
N VAL A 184 -10.63 -4.01 4.33
CA VAL A 184 -10.39 -3.23 3.10
C VAL A 184 -11.71 -2.69 2.54
N LEU A 185 -12.76 -3.52 2.51
CA LEU A 185 -14.07 -3.14 1.98
C LEU A 185 -14.76 -2.10 2.87
N LEU A 186 -14.73 -2.29 4.20
CA LEU A 186 -15.33 -1.35 5.14
C LEU A 186 -14.60 -0.01 5.16
N ASN A 187 -13.26 -0.01 5.10
CA ASN A 187 -12.47 1.21 5.00
C ASN A 187 -12.71 1.92 3.66
N ALA A 188 -12.89 1.19 2.56
CA ALA A 188 -13.28 1.78 1.28
C ALA A 188 -14.68 2.41 1.34
N VAL A 189 -15.65 1.77 2.01
CA VAL A 189 -16.98 2.33 2.26
C VAL A 189 -16.90 3.60 3.10
N LEU A 190 -16.13 3.57 4.20
CA LEU A 190 -15.89 4.75 5.05
C LEU A 190 -15.27 5.89 4.25
N PHE A 191 -14.30 5.59 3.39
CA PHE A 191 -13.64 6.56 2.53
C PHE A 191 -14.61 7.21 1.55
N VAL A 192 -15.38 6.42 0.81
CA VAL A 192 -16.39 6.92 -0.13
C VAL A 192 -17.47 7.73 0.60
N TYR A 193 -17.95 7.23 1.74
CA TYR A 193 -18.92 7.94 2.58
C TYR A 193 -18.38 9.31 3.04
N SER A 194 -17.09 9.34 3.41
CA SER A 194 -16.40 10.57 3.82
C SER A 194 -16.36 11.62 2.72
N PHE A 195 -16.43 11.26 1.43
CA PHE A 195 -16.59 12.25 0.35
C PHE A 195 -18.03 12.77 0.24
N ILE A 196 -19.00 11.86 0.30
CA ILE A 196 -20.43 12.15 0.05
C ILE A 196 -21.02 13.06 1.13
N VAL A 197 -20.62 12.86 2.39
CA VAL A 197 -21.19 13.59 3.52
C VAL A 197 -20.85 15.09 3.44
N SER A 198 -21.77 15.94 3.02
CA SER A 198 -21.48 17.38 2.85
C SER A 198 -21.35 18.11 4.19
N ASN A 199 -22.19 17.77 5.16
CA ASN A 199 -22.28 18.43 6.47
C ASN A 199 -22.22 17.41 7.61
N ALA A 200 -21.66 17.81 8.76
CA ALA A 200 -21.67 17.02 9.99
C ALA A 200 -23.07 16.99 10.64
N SER A 201 -24.01 16.31 10.00
CA SER A 201 -25.34 16.05 10.58
C SER A 201 -25.27 14.91 11.61
N VAL A 202 -26.17 14.90 12.59
CA VAL A 202 -26.25 13.82 13.60
C VAL A 202 -26.37 12.45 12.95
N ASN A 203 -27.20 12.33 11.91
CA ASN A 203 -27.37 11.08 11.15
C ASN A 203 -26.06 10.61 10.51
N SER A 204 -25.23 11.56 10.05
CA SER A 204 -23.96 11.25 9.43
C SER A 204 -22.91 10.78 10.43
N VAL A 205 -22.87 11.38 11.61
CA VAL A 205 -22.00 10.96 12.71
C VAL A 205 -22.37 9.54 13.16
N VAL A 206 -23.67 9.28 13.36
CA VAL A 206 -24.15 7.94 13.74
C VAL A 206 -23.74 6.87 12.72
N LEU A 207 -23.85 7.14 11.41
CA LEU A 207 -23.42 6.19 10.39
C LEU A 207 -21.91 5.95 10.38
N ILE A 208 -21.09 6.99 10.60
CA ILE A 208 -19.64 6.86 10.73
C ILE A 208 -19.30 5.97 11.94
N ASP A 209 -19.93 6.23 13.09
CA ASP A 209 -19.71 5.46 14.32
C ASP A 209 -20.10 3.99 14.16
N VAL A 210 -21.20 3.71 13.45
CA VAL A 210 -21.59 2.33 13.13
C VAL A 210 -20.54 1.64 12.27
N ILE A 211 -20.03 2.29 11.23
CA ILE A 211 -18.99 1.71 10.35
C ILE A 211 -17.69 1.46 11.14
N LEU A 212 -17.26 2.42 11.96
CA LEU A 212 -16.08 2.27 12.82
C LEU A 212 -16.26 1.15 13.85
N GLY A 213 -17.46 1.00 14.42
CA GLY A 213 -17.80 -0.10 15.30
C GLY A 213 -17.66 -1.46 14.62
N LEU A 214 -18.16 -1.61 13.39
CA LEU A 214 -18.01 -2.83 12.61
C LEU A 214 -16.54 -3.15 12.28
N ILE A 215 -15.76 -2.13 11.90
CA ILE A 215 -14.31 -2.26 11.69
C ILE A 215 -13.63 -2.77 12.96
N SER A 216 -13.94 -2.16 14.11
CA SER A 216 -13.38 -2.58 15.40
C SER A 216 -13.78 -4.00 15.78
N MET A 217 -15.03 -4.41 15.54
CA MET A 217 -15.49 -5.77 15.85
C MET A 217 -14.76 -6.82 15.01
N ILE A 218 -14.65 -6.61 13.70
CA ILE A 218 -13.94 -7.54 12.81
C ILE A 218 -12.47 -7.63 13.16
N TRP A 219 -11.82 -6.50 13.46
CA TRP A 219 -10.43 -6.47 13.90
C TRP A 219 -10.21 -7.32 15.16
N VAL A 220 -11.04 -7.12 16.19
CA VAL A 220 -10.94 -7.85 17.47
C VAL A 220 -11.19 -9.35 17.28
N ILE A 221 -12.20 -9.72 16.48
CA ILE A 221 -12.49 -11.14 16.18
C ILE A 221 -11.30 -11.78 15.44
N GLY A 222 -10.71 -11.07 14.47
CA GLY A 222 -9.56 -11.53 13.71
C GLY A 222 -8.36 -11.84 14.60
N ILE A 223 -7.96 -10.92 15.47
CA ILE A 223 -6.82 -11.15 16.38
C ILE A 223 -7.11 -12.24 17.44
N LEU A 224 -8.34 -12.34 17.93
CA LEU A 224 -8.70 -13.33 18.95
C LEU A 224 -8.81 -14.74 18.38
N SER A 225 -9.21 -14.88 17.11
CA SER A 225 -9.30 -16.18 16.47
C SER A 225 -7.97 -16.93 16.44
N VAL A 226 -6.85 -16.19 16.36
CA VAL A 226 -5.49 -16.74 16.44
C VAL A 226 -5.29 -17.48 17.77
N ALA A 227 -5.75 -16.90 18.88
CA ALA A 227 -5.64 -17.50 20.21
C ALA A 227 -6.46 -18.79 20.35
N PHE A 228 -7.64 -18.82 19.73
CA PHE A 228 -8.58 -19.94 19.82
C PHE A 228 -8.16 -21.15 18.98
N GLU A 229 -7.33 -20.96 17.97
CA GLU A 229 -6.82 -22.01 17.08
C GLU A 229 -5.51 -22.67 17.58
N LEU A 230 -5.00 -22.28 18.76
CA LEU A 230 -3.81 -22.91 19.33
C LEU A 230 -4.14 -24.31 19.88
N GLU A 231 -3.41 -25.34 19.43
CA GLU A 231 -3.68 -26.73 19.80
C GLU A 231 -2.99 -27.17 21.11
N GLU A 232 -1.85 -26.55 21.47
CA GLU A 232 -1.07 -26.93 22.67
C GLU A 232 -0.61 -25.68 23.45
N THR A 233 -1.43 -25.25 24.41
CA THR A 233 -1.19 -24.06 25.24
C THR A 233 -1.02 -24.43 26.72
N LYS A 234 -0.14 -23.71 27.42
CA LYS A 234 0.09 -23.87 28.86
C LYS A 234 -1.11 -23.43 29.72
N LEU A 235 -1.97 -22.59 29.16
CA LEU A 235 -3.21 -22.10 29.76
C LEU A 235 -4.33 -22.26 28.74
N ASP A 236 -5.56 -22.46 29.21
CA ASP A 236 -6.73 -22.51 28.32
C ASP A 236 -6.78 -21.30 27.37
N ASN A 237 -7.13 -21.55 26.11
CA ASN A 237 -7.11 -20.58 25.02
C ASN A 237 -7.92 -19.32 25.34
N ILE A 238 -8.95 -19.40 26.19
CA ILE A 238 -9.70 -18.22 26.63
C ILE A 238 -8.85 -17.23 27.44
N TYR A 239 -7.94 -17.72 28.28
CA TYR A 239 -7.04 -16.86 29.05
C TYR A 239 -5.97 -16.26 28.16
N VAL A 240 -5.46 -17.03 27.19
CA VAL A 240 -4.53 -16.52 26.18
C VAL A 240 -5.19 -15.39 25.36
N GLY A 241 -6.44 -15.60 24.92
CA GLY A 241 -7.24 -14.59 24.24
C GLY A 241 -7.47 -13.33 25.08
N LEU A 242 -7.73 -13.47 26.38
CA LEU A 242 -7.86 -12.33 27.31
C LEU A 242 -6.57 -11.52 27.39
N VAL A 243 -5.40 -12.18 27.50
CA VAL A 243 -4.09 -11.50 27.52
C VAL A 243 -3.84 -10.76 26.21
N ILE A 244 -4.17 -11.37 25.07
CA ILE A 244 -4.09 -10.72 23.74
C ILE A 244 -4.99 -9.48 23.68
N TYR A 245 -6.22 -9.57 24.17
CA TYR A 245 -7.14 -8.44 24.18
C TYR A 245 -6.65 -7.30 25.08
N ILE A 246 -6.11 -7.60 26.26
CA ILE A 246 -5.52 -6.60 27.15
C ILE A 246 -4.33 -5.91 26.47
N ALA A 247 -3.43 -6.68 25.83
CA ALA A 247 -2.31 -6.12 25.09
C ALA A 247 -2.77 -5.22 23.94
N HIS A 248 -3.79 -5.64 23.20
CA HIS A 248 -4.43 -4.83 22.16
C HIS A 248 -4.96 -3.49 22.71
N MET A 249 -5.71 -3.51 23.82
CA MET A 249 -6.24 -2.30 24.45
C MET A 249 -5.14 -1.34 24.90
N ILE A 250 -4.05 -1.86 25.46
CA ILE A 250 -2.88 -1.04 25.86
C ILE A 250 -2.27 -0.35 24.65
N ILE A 251 -1.99 -1.10 23.58
CA ILE A 251 -1.34 -0.56 22.37
C ILE A 251 -2.21 0.51 21.69
N VAL A 252 -3.51 0.23 21.54
CA VAL A 252 -4.47 1.19 20.96
C VAL A 252 -4.57 2.45 21.83
N SER A 253 -4.59 2.30 23.16
CA SER A 253 -4.64 3.44 24.08
C SER A 253 -3.39 4.32 23.98
N ILE A 254 -2.20 3.71 23.86
CA ILE A 254 -0.94 4.43 23.66
C ILE A 254 -0.97 5.17 22.32
N ALA A 255 -1.36 4.50 21.23
CA ALA A 255 -1.44 5.12 19.91
C ALA A 255 -2.45 6.28 19.90
N GLY A 256 -3.63 6.09 20.49
CA GLY A 256 -4.65 7.13 20.62
C GLY A 256 -4.17 8.32 21.45
N TRP A 257 -3.50 8.06 22.57
CA TRP A 257 -2.92 9.12 23.42
C TRP A 257 -1.88 9.95 22.67
N ILE A 258 -1.02 9.32 21.87
CA ILE A 258 -0.04 10.03 21.01
C ILE A 258 -0.76 10.96 20.03
N VAL A 259 -1.79 10.47 19.35
CA VAL A 259 -2.57 11.26 18.37
C VAL A 259 -3.30 12.41 19.05
N VAL A 260 -3.98 12.16 20.17
CA VAL A 260 -4.70 13.18 20.95
C VAL A 260 -3.76 14.28 21.41
N ASN A 261 -2.59 13.94 21.95
CA ASN A 261 -1.62 14.93 22.38
C ASN A 261 -1.02 15.73 21.22
N HIS A 262 -0.81 15.09 20.06
CA HIS A 262 -0.32 15.78 18.87
C HIS A 262 -1.33 16.84 18.38
N TYR A 263 -2.64 16.58 18.52
CA TYR A 263 -3.71 17.49 18.10
C TYR A 263 -4.42 18.19 19.26
N ALA A 264 -3.82 18.24 20.46
CA ALA A 264 -4.50 18.69 21.67
C ALA A 264 -5.08 20.10 21.54
N SER A 265 -4.34 21.04 20.95
CA SER A 265 -4.81 22.43 20.75
C SER A 265 -6.01 22.50 19.80
N MET A 266 -5.98 21.74 18.71
CA MET A 266 -7.10 21.68 17.76
C MET A 266 -8.34 21.06 18.41
N LEU A 267 -8.15 20.02 19.22
CA LEU A 267 -9.23 19.38 19.97
C LEU A 267 -9.85 20.32 21.01
N THR A 268 -9.05 21.10 21.74
CA THR A 268 -9.57 22.06 22.72
C THR A 268 -10.40 23.15 22.06
N ASP A 269 -9.99 23.64 20.90
CA ASP A 269 -10.72 24.68 20.16
C ASP A 269 -12.09 24.14 19.72
N VAL A 270 -12.12 22.96 19.07
CA VAL A 270 -13.35 22.29 18.63
C VAL A 270 -14.30 22.00 19.80
N ILE A 271 -13.77 21.49 20.93
CA ILE A 271 -14.58 21.19 22.12
C ILE A 271 -15.18 22.47 22.71
N SER A 272 -14.40 23.54 22.80
CA SER A 272 -14.86 24.81 23.36
C SER A 272 -16.00 25.43 22.55
N GLU A 273 -15.95 25.34 21.22
CA GLU A 273 -17.02 25.82 20.34
C GLU A 273 -18.26 24.94 20.40
N LEU A 274 -18.09 23.62 20.49
CA LEU A 274 -19.21 22.69 20.61
C LEU A 274 -19.97 22.87 21.93
N ILE A 275 -19.26 23.18 23.03
CA ILE A 275 -19.86 23.55 24.30
C ILE A 275 -20.55 24.92 24.21
N GLY A 276 -19.97 25.89 23.50
CA GLY A 276 -20.57 27.22 23.31
C GLY A 276 -21.81 27.26 22.42
N ALA A 277 -22.03 26.22 21.61
CA ALA A 277 -23.19 26.09 20.72
C ALA A 277 -24.41 25.38 21.34
N ILE A 278 -24.26 24.79 22.54
CA ILE A 278 -25.32 24.13 23.33
C ILE A 278 -25.87 25.11 24.38
#